data_AF-A0A2M9JYK1-F1
#
_entry.id   AF-A0A2M9JYK1-F1
#
_cell.length_a   1.000
_cell.length_b   1.000
_cell.length_c   1.000
_cell.angle_alpha   90.00
_cell.angle_beta   90.00
_cell.angle_gamma   90.00
#
_symmetry.space_group_name_H-M   'P 1'
#
loop_
_entity.id
_entity.type
_entity.pdbx_description
1 polymer ?
#
loop_
_entity_poly.entity_id
_entity_poly.type
_entity_poly.pdbx_seq_one_letter_code
_entity_poly.pdbx_strand_id
1 'polypeptide(L)'
;MRPKERMNETVSIPPRTVEAGDDHVFPPATTTVHTRAELDLLLRSALALEHATIPPYLCAMFSLKDGKNREVERIIRSVVMQEMLHLALIGNIMNSIGTTPRFDDPDLVPVYPGRLPGGVMPDLEVSLGACSIERVRQVFMGIELPEEPLAPAGQRALQAISGYNPLLDEHGNIQNLNEEALDAPRKFFALADYDATTVGGFYQHIAQALTDLDASDENLFGGDPRRQVSWPHAPGRLYRVTNLQTALWAILEIIDQGEGHAQDPTVGPLPGRAS
;
A
#
# COMPACT_ATOMS: atom_id res chain seq x y z
N MET A 1 -56.67 8.19 -8.52
CA MET A 1 -55.25 7.92 -8.85
C MET A 1 -54.57 9.26 -9.05
N ARG A 2 -53.71 9.70 -8.13
CA ARG A 2 -52.88 10.90 -8.34
C ARG A 2 -51.53 10.45 -8.93
N PRO A 3 -50.90 11.22 -9.84
CA PRO A 3 -49.58 10.87 -10.36
C PRO A 3 -48.52 11.04 -9.27
N LYS A 4 -47.55 10.12 -9.21
CA LYS A 4 -46.35 10.28 -8.37
C LYS A 4 -45.38 11.22 -9.07
N GLU A 5 -45.17 12.41 -8.50
CA GLU A 5 -44.03 13.27 -8.84
C GLU A 5 -42.73 12.55 -8.41
N ARG A 6 -41.78 12.40 -9.34
CA ARG A 6 -40.42 11.98 -9.02
C ARG A 6 -39.67 13.23 -8.56
N MET A 7 -39.35 13.29 -7.27
CA MET A 7 -38.32 14.20 -6.77
C MET A 7 -36.96 13.69 -7.24
N ASN A 8 -36.43 14.30 -8.31
CA ASN A 8 -35.01 14.29 -8.60
C ASN A 8 -34.37 15.38 -7.74
N GLU A 9 -34.06 15.08 -6.48
CA GLU A 9 -33.08 15.88 -5.75
C GLU A 9 -31.69 15.41 -6.18
N THR A 10 -31.15 16.07 -7.22
CA THR A 10 -29.71 16.08 -7.44
C THR A 10 -29.08 16.77 -6.23
N VAL A 11 -28.53 15.97 -5.32
CA VAL A 11 -27.61 16.45 -4.29
C VAL A 11 -26.40 17.03 -5.01
N SER A 12 -26.40 18.35 -5.18
CA SER A 12 -25.27 19.09 -5.69
C SER A 12 -24.21 19.12 -4.59
N ILE A 13 -23.28 18.18 -4.62
CA ILE A 13 -22.07 18.25 -3.80
C ILE A 13 -21.31 19.48 -4.32
N PRO A 14 -21.11 20.51 -3.50
CA PRO A 14 -20.36 21.68 -3.95
C PRO A 14 -18.94 21.22 -4.33
N PRO A 15 -18.37 21.70 -5.45
CA PRO A 15 -16.97 21.44 -5.74
C PRO A 15 -16.14 21.97 -4.57
N ARG A 16 -15.33 21.09 -3.97
CA ARG A 16 -14.33 21.48 -2.97
C ARG A 16 -13.42 22.48 -3.70
N THR A 17 -13.50 23.76 -3.33
CA THR A 17 -12.52 24.76 -3.76
C THR A 17 -11.24 24.44 -3.01
N VAL A 18 -10.46 23.51 -3.54
CA VAL A 18 -9.11 23.25 -3.06
C VAL A 18 -8.26 24.36 -3.64
N GLU A 19 -7.96 25.38 -2.85
CA GLU A 19 -6.83 26.23 -3.17
C GLU A 19 -5.59 25.32 -3.17
N ALA A 20 -4.84 25.30 -4.28
CA ALA A 20 -3.60 24.56 -4.37
C ALA A 20 -2.67 25.05 -3.25
N GLY A 21 -2.48 24.23 -2.21
CA GLY A 21 -1.60 24.55 -1.08
C GLY A 21 -2.17 24.32 0.32
N ASP A 22 -3.43 23.91 0.49
CA ASP A 22 -3.91 23.38 1.78
C ASP A 22 -3.69 21.86 1.82
N ASP A 23 -2.41 21.50 1.79
CA ASP A 23 -1.95 20.11 1.79
C ASP A 23 -2.40 19.45 3.10
N HIS A 24 -3.30 18.47 3.01
CA HIS A 24 -3.54 17.51 4.07
C HIS A 24 -2.18 17.08 4.63
N VAL A 25 -1.90 17.39 5.90
CA VAL A 25 -0.57 17.21 6.50
C VAL A 25 -0.32 15.73 6.71
N PHE A 26 0.06 15.04 5.65
CA PHE A 26 0.61 13.71 5.69
C PHE A 26 2.07 13.84 6.09
N PRO A 27 2.45 13.46 7.34
CA PRO A 27 3.84 13.51 7.74
C PRO A 27 4.71 12.79 6.70
N PRO A 28 5.81 13.43 6.24
CA PRO A 28 6.70 12.81 5.28
C PRO A 28 7.45 11.63 5.89
N ALA A 29 8.08 10.83 5.03
CA ALA A 29 9.00 9.74 5.39
C ALA A 29 10.10 10.12 6.38
N THR A 30 10.41 11.41 6.55
CA THR A 30 11.45 11.90 7.46
C THR A 30 10.94 12.30 8.84
N THR A 31 9.63 12.13 9.09
CA THR A 31 9.01 12.51 10.36
C THR A 31 9.52 11.63 11.48
N THR A 32 10.10 12.22 12.52
CA THR A 32 10.56 11.46 13.68
C THR A 32 9.37 10.86 14.44
N VAL A 33 9.48 9.58 14.80
CA VAL A 33 8.43 8.83 15.51
C VAL A 33 8.96 8.36 16.86
N HIS A 34 8.35 8.81 17.95
CA HIS A 34 8.69 8.42 19.32
C HIS A 34 7.49 7.88 20.09
N THR A 35 6.29 8.04 19.55
CA THR A 35 5.04 7.65 20.19
C THR A 35 4.14 6.87 19.25
N ARG A 36 3.23 6.08 19.82
CA ARG A 36 2.19 5.38 19.08
C ARG A 36 1.30 6.33 18.26
N ALA A 37 1.07 7.55 18.75
CA ALA A 37 0.27 8.55 18.04
C ALA A 37 0.98 9.06 16.77
N GLU A 38 2.29 9.29 16.84
CA GLU A 38 3.09 9.66 15.67
C GLU A 38 3.19 8.51 14.66
N LEU A 39 3.31 7.26 15.15
CA LEU A 39 3.24 6.08 14.29
C LEU A 39 1.87 5.96 13.59
N ASP A 40 0.76 6.22 14.28
CA ASP A 40 -0.58 6.23 13.67
C ASP A 40 -0.68 7.26 12.55
N LEU A 41 -0.12 8.46 12.76
CA LEU A 41 -0.09 9.50 11.72
C LEU A 41 0.75 9.07 10.52
N LEU A 42 1.89 8.43 10.74
CA LEU A 42 2.74 7.90 9.66
C LEU A 42 2.03 6.78 8.88
N LEU A 43 1.33 5.87 9.56
CA LEU A 43 0.54 4.81 8.92
C LEU A 43 -0.67 5.36 8.16
N ARG A 44 -1.25 6.48 8.59
CA ARG A 44 -2.28 7.19 7.82
C ARG A 44 -1.71 7.81 6.54
N SER A 45 -0.48 8.34 6.58
CA SER A 45 0.21 8.74 5.34
C SER A 45 0.38 7.57 4.39
N ALA A 46 0.69 6.37 4.90
CA ALA A 46 0.78 5.16 4.08
C ALA A 46 -0.56 4.76 3.48
N LEU A 47 -1.64 4.77 4.26
CA LEU A 47 -2.98 4.53 3.71
C LEU A 47 -3.33 5.54 2.61
N ALA A 48 -3.02 6.83 2.81
CA ALA A 48 -3.27 7.85 1.80
C ALA A 48 -2.43 7.63 0.54
N LEU A 49 -1.16 7.25 0.68
CA LEU A 49 -0.26 6.96 -0.42
C LEU A 49 -0.81 5.85 -1.32
N GLU A 50 -1.09 4.67 -0.77
CA GLU A 50 -1.64 3.53 -1.51
C GLU A 50 -3.06 3.82 -2.04
N HIS A 51 -3.86 4.60 -1.30
CA HIS A 51 -5.18 4.99 -1.79
C HIS A 51 -5.08 5.96 -2.98
N ALA A 52 -4.05 6.81 -3.02
CA ALA A 52 -3.86 7.78 -4.09
C ALA A 52 -3.48 7.13 -5.44
N THR A 53 -2.99 5.89 -5.46
CA THR A 53 -2.62 5.18 -6.69
C THR A 53 -3.81 4.44 -7.32
N ILE A 54 -4.78 3.98 -6.52
CA ILE A 54 -5.93 3.16 -6.99
C ILE A 54 -6.84 3.90 -8.00
N PRO A 55 -7.35 5.13 -7.75
CA PRO A 55 -8.24 5.82 -8.68
C PRO A 55 -7.64 6.09 -10.08
N PRO A 56 -6.36 6.52 -10.22
CA PRO A 56 -5.70 6.63 -11.52
C PRO A 56 -5.76 5.33 -12.35
N TYR A 57 -5.44 4.19 -11.73
CA TYR A 57 -5.49 2.90 -12.40
C TYR A 57 -6.92 2.49 -12.78
N LEU A 58 -7.87 2.62 -11.85
CA LEU A 58 -9.29 2.32 -12.13
C LEU A 58 -9.87 3.20 -13.23
N CYS A 59 -9.57 4.51 -13.22
CA CYS A 59 -10.03 5.45 -14.24
C CYS A 59 -9.53 5.06 -15.63
N ALA A 60 -8.25 4.69 -15.75
CA ALA A 60 -7.70 4.21 -17.01
C ALA A 60 -8.33 2.89 -17.43
N MET A 61 -8.46 1.92 -16.51
CA MET A 61 -9.07 0.62 -16.79
C MET A 61 -10.50 0.75 -17.30
N PHE A 62 -11.35 1.54 -16.62
CA PHE A 62 -12.75 1.75 -17.01
C PHE A 62 -12.93 2.53 -18.31
N SER A 63 -11.89 3.19 -18.81
CA SER A 63 -11.93 3.86 -20.12
C SER A 63 -11.70 2.90 -21.30
N LEU A 64 -11.23 1.67 -21.05
CA LEU A 64 -11.04 0.66 -22.08
C LEU A 64 -12.40 0.21 -22.62
N LYS A 65 -12.48 0.03 -23.95
CA LYS A 65 -13.72 -0.41 -24.60
C LYS A 65 -13.94 -1.90 -24.36
N ASP A 66 -15.17 -2.29 -24.07
CA ASP A 66 -15.57 -3.69 -23.84
C ASP A 66 -14.97 -4.66 -24.87
N GLY A 67 -14.28 -5.68 -24.36
CA GLY A 67 -13.67 -6.72 -25.16
C GLY A 67 -12.44 -6.31 -25.98
N LYS A 68 -11.96 -5.06 -25.86
CA LYS A 68 -10.70 -4.57 -26.45
C LYS A 68 -9.62 -4.48 -25.38
N ASN A 69 -8.35 -4.63 -25.80
CA ASN A 69 -7.19 -4.49 -24.92
C ASN A 69 -7.29 -5.31 -23.62
N ARG A 70 -7.87 -6.51 -23.68
CA ARG A 70 -8.13 -7.37 -22.51
C ARG A 70 -6.87 -7.66 -21.71
N GLU A 71 -5.73 -7.74 -22.37
CA GLU A 71 -4.45 -7.93 -21.70
C GLU A 71 -4.05 -6.70 -20.89
N VAL A 72 -4.21 -5.50 -21.43
CA VAL A 72 -3.98 -4.23 -20.72
C VAL A 72 -4.93 -4.10 -19.54
N GLU A 73 -6.22 -4.39 -19.74
CA GLU A 73 -7.21 -4.41 -18.65
C GLU A 73 -6.79 -5.35 -17.53
N ARG A 74 -6.34 -6.56 -17.88
CA ARG A 74 -5.91 -7.59 -16.92
C ARG A 74 -4.67 -7.17 -16.13
N ILE A 75 -3.71 -6.51 -16.78
CA ILE A 75 -2.50 -5.98 -16.13
C ILE A 75 -2.85 -4.82 -15.20
N ILE A 76 -3.64 -3.84 -15.66
CA ILE A 76 -4.05 -2.72 -14.79
C ILE A 76 -4.86 -3.25 -13.60
N ARG A 77 -5.74 -4.22 -13.83
CA ARG A 77 -6.49 -4.88 -12.75
C ARG A 77 -5.57 -5.59 -11.76
N SER A 78 -4.47 -6.22 -12.19
CA SER A 78 -3.56 -6.85 -11.23
C SER A 78 -2.90 -5.81 -10.33
N VAL A 79 -2.44 -4.68 -10.90
CA VAL A 79 -1.86 -3.57 -10.12
C VAL A 79 -2.86 -3.03 -9.10
N VAL A 80 -4.10 -2.73 -9.52
CA VAL A 80 -5.16 -2.27 -8.60
C VAL A 80 -5.35 -3.23 -7.41
N MET A 81 -5.30 -4.53 -7.66
CA MET A 81 -5.47 -5.53 -6.60
C MET A 81 -4.26 -5.58 -5.65
N GLN A 82 -3.06 -5.28 -6.14
CA GLN A 82 -1.83 -5.17 -5.33
C GLN A 82 -1.92 -3.95 -4.41
N GLU A 83 -2.28 -2.78 -4.94
CA GLU A 83 -2.51 -1.57 -4.12
C GLU A 83 -3.59 -1.79 -3.03
N MET A 84 -4.66 -2.52 -3.36
CA MET A 84 -5.68 -2.91 -2.38
C MET A 84 -5.16 -3.89 -1.31
N LEU A 85 -4.23 -4.77 -1.67
CA LEU A 85 -3.53 -5.63 -0.71
C LEU A 85 -2.64 -4.79 0.22
N HIS A 86 -1.95 -3.77 -0.29
CA HIS A 86 -1.14 -2.87 0.54
C HIS A 86 -2.00 -2.14 1.57
N LEU A 87 -3.16 -1.61 1.16
CA LEU A 87 -4.14 -1.02 2.10
C LEU A 87 -4.59 -2.00 3.19
N ALA A 88 -4.81 -3.28 2.83
CA ALA A 88 -5.18 -4.30 3.79
C ALA A 88 -4.03 -4.63 4.78
N LEU A 89 -2.79 -4.68 4.30
CA LEU A 89 -1.59 -4.88 5.12
C LEU A 89 -1.39 -3.73 6.11
N ILE A 90 -1.46 -2.48 5.64
CA ILE A 90 -1.39 -1.29 6.50
C ILE A 90 -2.52 -1.30 7.52
N GLY A 91 -3.74 -1.66 7.09
CA GLY A 91 -4.89 -1.81 7.98
C GLY A 91 -4.64 -2.85 9.08
N ASN A 92 -4.02 -3.99 8.76
CA ASN A 92 -3.62 -5.00 9.73
C ASN A 92 -2.55 -4.48 10.71
N ILE A 93 -1.56 -3.73 10.22
CA ILE A 93 -0.57 -3.06 11.08
C ILE A 93 -1.25 -2.09 12.04
N MET A 94 -2.11 -1.19 11.54
CA MET A 94 -2.88 -0.24 12.35
C MET A 94 -3.74 -0.92 13.41
N ASN A 95 -4.51 -1.94 13.00
CA ASN A 95 -5.32 -2.72 13.93
C ASN A 95 -4.47 -3.41 15.01
N SER A 96 -3.26 -3.87 14.68
CA SER A 96 -2.35 -4.55 15.61
C SER A 96 -1.80 -3.61 16.68
N ILE A 97 -1.58 -2.32 16.35
CA ILE A 97 -1.16 -1.30 17.31
C ILE A 97 -2.33 -0.67 18.08
N GLY A 98 -3.55 -1.17 17.89
CA GLY A 98 -4.76 -0.71 18.58
C GLY A 98 -5.43 0.50 17.93
N THR A 99 -5.03 0.90 16.72
CA THR A 99 -5.69 1.97 15.96
C THR A 99 -6.66 1.40 14.94
N THR A 100 -7.27 2.26 14.12
CA THR A 100 -8.34 1.87 13.18
C THR A 100 -8.07 2.49 11.82
N PRO A 101 -7.90 1.69 10.75
CA PRO A 101 -7.85 2.24 9.41
C PRO A 101 -9.21 2.89 9.08
N ARG A 102 -9.19 4.15 8.64
CA ARG A 102 -10.36 4.90 8.19
C ARG A 102 -10.12 5.31 6.76
N PHE A 103 -11.00 4.95 5.84
CA PHE A 103 -10.85 5.27 4.41
C PHE A 103 -11.78 6.39 3.96
N ASP A 104 -12.79 6.69 4.77
CA ASP A 104 -13.83 7.70 4.55
C ASP A 104 -13.54 9.02 5.25
N ASP A 105 -12.35 9.15 5.86
CA ASP A 105 -11.88 10.41 6.41
C ASP A 105 -11.72 11.41 5.25
N PRO A 106 -12.42 12.56 5.25
CA PRO A 106 -12.31 13.56 4.19
C PRO A 106 -10.89 14.08 3.96
N ASP A 107 -10.00 13.88 4.93
CA ASP A 107 -8.58 14.23 4.83
C ASP A 107 -7.74 13.13 4.17
N LEU A 108 -8.24 11.88 4.10
CA LEU A 108 -7.61 10.74 3.42
C LEU A 108 -8.10 10.53 1.98
N VAL A 109 -9.06 11.32 1.51
CA VAL A 109 -9.57 11.26 0.14
C VAL A 109 -8.57 11.91 -0.81
N PRO A 110 -8.00 11.17 -1.79
CA PRO A 110 -7.03 11.74 -2.72
C PRO A 110 -7.62 12.85 -3.59
N VAL A 111 -6.80 13.86 -3.88
CA VAL A 111 -7.13 14.98 -4.78
C VAL A 111 -6.32 14.86 -6.06
N TYR A 112 -6.96 15.07 -7.21
CA TYR A 112 -6.32 14.99 -8.53
C TYR A 112 -6.65 16.22 -9.41
N PRO A 113 -5.69 16.71 -10.22
CA PRO A 113 -4.28 16.33 -10.20
C PRO A 113 -3.61 16.75 -8.87
N GLY A 114 -2.62 15.98 -8.42
CA GLY A 114 -1.97 16.20 -7.14
C GLY A 114 -0.71 15.34 -6.96
N ARG A 115 0.07 15.66 -5.94
CA ARG A 115 1.27 14.89 -5.56
C ARG A 115 0.88 13.67 -4.72
N LEU A 116 1.80 12.70 -4.63
CA LEU A 116 1.62 11.58 -3.72
C LEU A 116 1.77 12.01 -2.25
N PRO A 117 0.92 11.51 -1.34
CA PRO A 117 1.04 11.73 0.10
C PRO A 117 2.39 11.27 0.69
N GLY A 118 2.74 11.81 1.86
CA GLY A 118 3.96 11.40 2.59
C GLY A 118 5.27 11.91 1.99
N GLY A 119 5.22 12.86 1.06
CA GLY A 119 6.41 13.45 0.44
C GLY A 119 7.17 12.49 -0.49
N VAL A 120 6.55 11.37 -0.84
CA VAL A 120 7.10 10.36 -1.76
C VAL A 120 6.98 10.87 -3.18
N MET A 121 8.01 10.65 -3.99
CA MET A 121 8.12 11.08 -5.39
C MET A 121 7.68 12.54 -5.60
N PRO A 122 8.38 13.53 -5.01
CA PRO A 122 7.91 14.91 -4.95
C PRO A 122 7.72 15.60 -6.31
N ASP A 123 8.37 15.07 -7.35
CA ASP A 123 8.30 15.57 -8.72
C ASP A 123 7.21 14.90 -9.56
N LEU A 124 6.53 13.88 -9.02
CA LEU A 124 5.46 13.16 -9.71
C LEU A 124 4.10 13.81 -9.43
N GLU A 125 3.46 14.32 -10.48
CA GLU A 125 2.05 14.73 -10.43
C GLU A 125 1.15 13.60 -10.95
N VAL A 126 0.28 13.10 -10.09
CA VAL A 126 -0.69 12.07 -10.40
C VAL A 126 -2.00 12.71 -10.83
N SER A 127 -2.54 12.28 -11.96
CA SER A 127 -3.82 12.78 -12.50
C SER A 127 -4.75 11.62 -12.88
N LEU A 128 -6.03 11.92 -13.05
CA LEU A 128 -7.01 10.98 -13.60
C LEU A 128 -7.10 11.13 -15.12
N GLY A 129 -7.40 10.04 -15.82
CA GLY A 129 -7.62 10.08 -17.26
C GLY A 129 -7.83 8.71 -17.89
N ALA A 130 -8.22 8.72 -19.17
CA ALA A 130 -8.36 7.51 -19.96
C ALA A 130 -7.00 6.83 -20.21
N CYS A 131 -7.02 5.52 -20.42
CA CYS A 131 -5.86 4.71 -20.75
C CYS A 131 -5.28 5.18 -22.10
N SER A 132 -4.05 5.68 -22.04
CA SER A 132 -3.25 6.06 -23.19
C SER A 132 -1.81 5.67 -22.93
N ILE A 133 -1.02 5.51 -24.00
CA ILE A 133 0.41 5.23 -23.88
C ILE A 133 1.11 6.34 -23.07
N GLU A 134 0.69 7.60 -23.28
CA GLU A 134 1.24 8.74 -22.57
C GLU A 134 0.98 8.64 -21.06
N ARG A 135 -0.24 8.25 -20.66
CA ARG A 135 -0.59 8.07 -19.25
C ARG A 135 0.18 6.94 -18.60
N VAL A 136 0.36 5.83 -19.32
CA VAL A 136 1.20 4.72 -18.84
C VAL A 136 2.62 5.21 -18.57
N ARG A 137 3.21 6.00 -19.48
CA ARG A 137 4.58 6.49 -19.34
C ARG A 137 4.77 7.55 -18.27
N GLN A 138 3.84 8.48 -18.16
CA GLN A 138 4.00 9.66 -17.29
C GLN A 138 3.47 9.46 -15.88
N VAL A 139 2.43 8.64 -15.71
CA VAL A 139 1.80 8.41 -14.41
C VAL A 139 2.18 7.04 -13.88
N PHE A 140 1.85 5.96 -14.59
CA PHE A 140 1.99 4.60 -14.03
C PHE A 140 3.46 4.22 -13.87
N MET A 141 4.26 4.36 -14.92
CA MET A 141 5.71 4.12 -14.83
C MET A 141 6.42 5.11 -13.90
N GLY A 142 5.82 6.25 -13.61
CA GLY A 142 6.32 7.17 -12.59
C GLY A 142 6.08 6.64 -11.19
N ILE A 143 4.86 6.15 -10.92
CA ILE A 143 4.47 5.53 -9.64
C ILE A 143 5.32 4.27 -9.37
N GLU A 144 5.49 3.42 -10.39
CA GLU A 144 6.18 2.12 -10.31
C GLU A 144 7.68 2.21 -10.64
N LEU A 145 8.26 3.41 -10.70
CA LEU A 145 9.67 3.55 -11.06
C LEU A 145 10.51 2.84 -9.98
N PRO A 146 11.30 1.80 -10.33
CA PRO A 146 12.10 1.11 -9.34
C PRO A 146 13.12 2.07 -8.75
N GLU A 147 13.38 1.88 -7.48
CA GLU A 147 14.33 2.70 -6.74
C GLU A 147 15.75 2.47 -7.24
N GLU A 148 16.64 3.41 -6.93
CA GLU A 148 18.06 3.18 -7.11
C GLU A 148 18.48 1.89 -6.38
N PRO A 149 19.39 1.09 -6.94
CA PRO A 149 19.79 -0.16 -6.32
C PRO A 149 20.28 0.07 -4.89
N LEU A 150 19.75 -0.73 -3.96
CA LEU A 150 20.22 -0.75 -2.58
C LEU A 150 21.75 -0.87 -2.51
N ALA A 151 22.32 -0.25 -1.48
CA ALA A 151 23.72 -0.48 -1.12
C ALA A 151 24.00 -2.00 -0.98
N PRO A 152 25.24 -2.48 -1.25
CA PRO A 152 25.53 -3.91 -1.31
C PRO A 152 25.16 -4.71 -0.05
N ALA A 153 25.12 -4.07 1.12
CA ALA A 153 24.70 -4.71 2.37
C ALA A 153 23.19 -5.00 2.38
N GLY A 154 22.36 -3.99 2.09
CA GLY A 154 20.91 -4.14 1.95
C GLY A 154 20.55 -5.15 0.85
N GLN A 155 21.23 -5.11 -0.28
CA GLN A 155 21.00 -6.06 -1.37
C GLN A 155 21.27 -7.52 -0.96
N ARG A 156 22.36 -7.78 -0.23
CA ARG A 156 22.64 -9.14 0.29
C ARG A 156 21.63 -9.58 1.33
N ALA A 157 21.17 -8.66 2.19
CA ALA A 157 20.15 -8.94 3.19
C ALA A 157 18.81 -9.29 2.53
N LEU A 158 18.40 -8.52 1.51
CA LEU A 158 17.19 -8.80 0.73
C LEU A 158 17.26 -10.18 0.07
N GLN A 159 18.36 -10.48 -0.64
CA GLN A 159 18.59 -11.77 -1.28
C GLN A 159 18.51 -12.96 -0.29
N ALA A 160 19.02 -12.79 0.92
CA ALA A 160 18.94 -13.82 1.95
C ALA A 160 17.48 -14.07 2.38
N ILE A 161 16.66 -13.03 2.47
CA ILE A 161 15.25 -13.13 2.87
C ILE A 161 14.39 -13.73 1.77
N SER A 162 14.65 -13.40 0.50
CA SER A 162 13.90 -13.93 -0.65
C SER A 162 13.90 -15.46 -0.71
N GLY A 163 14.85 -16.13 -0.05
CA GLY A 163 14.94 -17.59 0.03
C GLY A 163 13.92 -18.27 0.97
N TYR A 164 13.28 -17.54 1.90
CA TYR A 164 12.44 -18.16 2.94
C TYR A 164 11.02 -18.54 2.49
N ASN A 165 10.46 -17.86 1.47
CA ASN A 165 9.12 -18.07 0.93
C ASN A 165 8.03 -18.42 1.98
N PRO A 166 7.51 -17.43 2.72
CA PRO A 166 6.47 -17.64 3.73
C PRO A 166 5.21 -18.30 3.15
N LEU A 167 4.70 -19.31 3.85
CA LEU A 167 3.41 -19.95 3.60
C LEU A 167 2.42 -19.52 4.68
N LEU A 168 1.27 -18.99 4.28
CA LEU A 168 0.23 -18.52 5.18
C LEU A 168 -0.94 -19.51 5.24
N ASP A 169 -1.58 -19.60 6.41
CA ASP A 169 -2.90 -20.22 6.55
C ASP A 169 -4.03 -19.27 6.05
N GLU A 170 -5.29 -19.71 6.12
CA GLU A 170 -6.47 -18.93 5.70
C GLU A 170 -6.70 -17.64 6.50
N HIS A 171 -6.04 -17.52 7.65
CA HIS A 171 -6.11 -16.36 8.53
C HIS A 171 -4.91 -15.43 8.35
N GLY A 172 -3.93 -15.78 7.51
CA GLY A 172 -2.72 -14.99 7.28
C GLY A 172 -1.58 -15.27 8.25
N ASN A 173 -1.63 -16.34 9.06
CA ASN A 173 -0.53 -16.69 9.97
C ASN A 173 0.57 -17.48 9.22
N ILE A 174 1.83 -17.12 9.45
CA ILE A 174 3.00 -17.80 8.89
C ILE A 174 3.14 -19.22 9.48
N GLN A 175 3.35 -20.22 8.62
CA GLN A 175 3.36 -21.64 9.01
C GLN A 175 4.73 -22.32 8.95
N ASN A 176 5.66 -21.81 8.15
CA ASN A 176 6.84 -22.56 7.71
C ASN A 176 8.19 -21.90 8.05
N LEU A 177 8.19 -20.84 8.86
CA LEU A 177 9.42 -20.12 9.22
C LEU A 177 9.89 -20.48 10.63
N ASN A 178 11.19 -20.65 10.79
CA ASN A 178 11.83 -20.75 12.09
C ASN A 178 12.07 -19.35 12.70
N GLU A 179 12.54 -19.28 13.94
CA GLU A 179 12.76 -18.02 14.64
C GLU A 179 13.73 -17.07 13.91
N GLU A 180 14.81 -17.61 13.32
CA GLU A 180 15.77 -16.82 12.56
C GLU A 180 15.14 -16.20 11.31
N ALA A 181 14.36 -16.97 10.57
CA ALA A 181 13.66 -16.52 9.36
C ALA A 181 12.56 -15.51 9.69
N LEU A 182 11.85 -15.70 10.80
CA LEU A 182 10.83 -14.75 11.27
C LEU A 182 11.43 -13.38 11.59
N ASP A 183 12.65 -13.33 12.14
CA ASP A 183 13.34 -12.08 12.47
C ASP A 183 14.16 -11.50 11.29
N ALA A 184 14.32 -12.23 10.19
CA ALA A 184 15.17 -11.83 9.08
C ALA A 184 14.84 -10.43 8.50
N PRO A 185 13.56 -10.01 8.32
CA PRO A 185 13.23 -8.65 7.89
C PRO A 185 13.82 -7.55 8.78
N ARG A 186 13.93 -7.76 10.10
CA ARG A 186 14.54 -6.79 11.02
C ARG A 186 15.98 -6.47 10.63
N LYS A 187 16.75 -7.51 10.29
CA LYS A 187 18.15 -7.35 9.84
C LYS A 187 18.22 -6.60 8.50
N PHE A 188 17.27 -6.83 7.60
CA PHE A 188 17.21 -6.12 6.33
C PHE A 188 16.91 -4.63 6.54
N PHE A 189 15.88 -4.26 7.30
CA PHE A 189 15.54 -2.86 7.53
C PHE A 189 16.61 -2.07 8.33
N ALA A 190 17.48 -2.76 9.06
CA ALA A 190 18.65 -2.18 9.69
C ALA A 190 19.83 -1.91 8.73
N LEU A 191 19.84 -2.55 7.56
CA LEU A 191 20.90 -2.48 6.55
C LEU A 191 20.47 -1.84 5.22
N ALA A 192 19.16 -1.75 4.99
CA ALA A 192 18.58 -1.02 3.87
C ALA A 192 18.92 0.47 4.01
N ASP A 193 19.08 1.12 2.87
CA ASP A 193 19.46 2.53 2.77
C ASP A 193 18.77 3.12 1.54
N TYR A 194 17.44 3.01 1.54
CA TYR A 194 16.59 3.59 0.50
C TYR A 194 16.58 5.13 0.60
N ASP A 195 16.39 5.80 -0.52
CA ASP A 195 16.20 7.26 -0.53
C ASP A 195 14.88 7.62 0.14
N ALA A 196 14.88 8.55 1.10
CA ALA A 196 13.67 8.91 1.85
C ALA A 196 12.53 9.49 0.99
N THR A 197 12.79 9.83 -0.27
CA THR A 197 11.78 10.32 -1.22
C THR A 197 11.09 9.20 -2.01
N THR A 198 11.45 7.93 -1.80
CA THR A 198 10.87 6.78 -2.50
C THR A 198 9.86 6.02 -1.63
N VAL A 199 9.16 5.04 -2.23
CA VAL A 199 8.15 4.23 -1.54
C VAL A 199 8.80 3.29 -0.52
N GLY A 200 9.84 2.59 -0.92
CA GLY A 200 10.74 1.77 -0.12
C GLY A 200 11.42 2.57 0.99
N GLY A 201 11.86 3.81 0.74
CA GLY A 201 12.36 4.71 1.79
C GLY A 201 11.30 5.04 2.84
N PHE A 202 10.08 5.31 2.40
CA PHE A 202 8.95 5.56 3.28
C PHE A 202 8.58 4.33 4.13
N TYR A 203 8.51 3.15 3.53
CA TYR A 203 8.22 1.90 4.25
C TYR A 203 9.39 1.41 5.12
N GLN A 204 10.63 1.65 4.73
CA GLN A 204 11.80 1.44 5.57
C GLN A 204 11.68 2.28 6.85
N HIS A 205 11.29 3.55 6.74
CA HIS A 205 11.10 4.41 7.89
C HIS A 205 9.99 3.90 8.82
N ILE A 206 8.85 3.43 8.28
CA ILE A 206 7.78 2.79 9.08
C ILE A 206 8.31 1.55 9.81
N ALA A 207 9.09 0.70 9.13
CA ALA A 207 9.69 -0.49 9.73
C ALA A 207 10.67 -0.15 10.87
N GLN A 208 11.47 0.90 10.72
CA GLN A 208 12.37 1.39 11.76
C GLN A 208 11.59 1.97 12.96
N ALA A 209 10.57 2.79 12.71
CA ALA A 209 9.70 3.34 13.75
C ALA A 209 8.98 2.24 14.56
N LEU A 210 8.46 1.20 13.89
CA LEU A 210 7.89 0.04 14.56
C LEU A 210 8.92 -0.69 15.42
N THR A 211 10.15 -0.85 14.92
CA THR A 211 11.23 -1.54 15.64
C THR A 211 11.64 -0.79 16.90
N ASP A 212 11.78 0.53 16.82
CA ASP A 212 12.18 1.38 17.94
C ASP A 212 11.08 1.46 19.01
N LEU A 213 9.81 1.55 18.58
CA LEU A 213 8.67 1.56 19.50
C LEU A 213 8.47 0.20 20.17
N ASP A 214 8.59 -0.92 19.45
CA ASP A 214 8.45 -2.27 20.04
C ASP A 214 9.51 -2.53 21.12
N ALA A 215 10.70 -1.96 20.96
CA ALA A 215 11.77 -2.05 21.96
C ALA A 215 11.49 -1.24 23.24
N SER A 216 10.56 -0.28 23.21
CA SER A 216 10.25 0.62 24.33
C SER A 216 8.81 0.50 24.88
N ASP A 217 7.90 -0.08 24.11
CA ASP A 217 6.50 -0.36 24.46
C ASP A 217 6.20 -1.86 24.28
N GLU A 218 6.31 -2.63 25.37
CA GLU A 218 6.02 -4.08 25.37
C GLU A 218 4.58 -4.42 24.93
N ASN A 219 3.67 -3.44 24.91
CA ASN A 219 2.29 -3.60 24.48
C ASN A 219 1.99 -2.86 23.18
N LEU A 220 3.01 -2.56 22.36
CA LEU A 220 2.83 -1.90 21.06
C LEU A 220 1.77 -2.64 20.24
N PHE A 221 1.92 -3.96 20.10
CA PHE A 221 1.01 -4.85 19.35
C PHE A 221 -0.18 -5.37 20.18
N GLY A 222 -0.70 -4.56 21.10
CA GLY A 222 -1.82 -4.90 22.00
C GLY A 222 -3.22 -4.70 21.42
N GLY A 223 -3.36 -4.49 20.11
CA GLY A 223 -4.65 -4.26 19.45
C GLY A 223 -5.57 -5.49 19.42
N ASP A 224 -6.86 -5.30 19.14
CA ASP A 224 -7.86 -6.38 19.14
C ASP A 224 -7.61 -7.35 17.96
N PRO A 225 -7.22 -8.63 18.23
CA PRO A 225 -6.88 -9.58 17.17
C PRO A 225 -8.05 -9.94 16.25
N ARG A 226 -9.29 -9.67 16.66
CA ARG A 226 -10.50 -9.90 15.85
C ARG A 226 -10.67 -8.89 14.72
N ARG A 227 -9.88 -7.81 14.74
CA ARG A 227 -9.92 -6.75 13.74
C ARG A 227 -8.96 -7.00 12.58
N GLN A 228 -8.08 -7.99 12.69
CA GLN A 228 -7.24 -8.43 11.59
C GLN A 228 -8.11 -8.96 10.45
N VAL A 229 -7.87 -8.47 9.23
CA VAL A 229 -8.53 -8.93 8.02
C VAL A 229 -7.70 -10.00 7.33
N SER A 230 -8.37 -10.95 6.67
CA SER A 230 -7.72 -12.00 5.88
C SER A 230 -8.27 -12.04 4.46
N TRP A 231 -7.43 -12.48 3.53
CA TRP A 231 -7.77 -12.59 2.11
C TRP A 231 -6.94 -13.72 1.49
N PRO A 232 -7.41 -14.99 1.59
CA PRO A 232 -6.66 -16.17 1.16
C PRO A 232 -6.29 -16.21 -0.34
N HIS A 233 -6.91 -15.36 -1.15
CA HIS A 233 -6.72 -15.29 -2.61
C HIS A 233 -6.29 -13.88 -3.06
N ALA A 234 -5.62 -13.14 -2.18
CA ALA A 234 -4.96 -11.89 -2.52
C ALA A 234 -3.91 -12.11 -3.62
N PRO A 235 -3.54 -11.07 -4.39
CA PRO A 235 -2.47 -11.16 -5.41
C PRO A 235 -1.07 -11.39 -4.82
N GLY A 236 -0.95 -11.44 -3.49
CA GLY A 236 0.24 -11.83 -2.75
C GLY A 236 -0.15 -12.27 -1.34
N ARG A 237 0.70 -11.99 -0.35
CA ARG A 237 0.50 -12.48 1.02
C ARG A 237 -0.11 -11.41 1.93
N LEU A 238 -1.37 -11.59 2.32
CA LEU A 238 -1.98 -10.78 3.39
C LEU A 238 -1.65 -11.37 4.76
N TYR A 239 -0.60 -10.84 5.40
CA TYR A 239 -0.17 -11.27 6.72
C TYR A 239 -1.15 -10.82 7.80
N ARG A 240 -1.39 -11.70 8.75
CA ARG A 240 -1.97 -11.34 10.04
C ARG A 240 -0.89 -10.75 10.93
N VAL A 241 -1.08 -9.50 11.35
CA VAL A 241 -0.08 -8.76 12.12
C VAL A 241 -0.44 -8.81 13.60
N THR A 242 0.44 -9.38 14.41
CA THR A 242 0.23 -9.56 15.86
C THR A 242 1.48 -9.24 16.70
N ASN A 243 2.60 -8.96 16.04
CA ASN A 243 3.88 -8.62 16.66
C ASN A 243 4.79 -7.94 15.62
N LEU A 244 5.97 -7.49 16.05
CA LEU A 244 6.93 -6.84 15.16
C LEU A 244 7.34 -7.71 13.98
N GLN A 245 7.63 -8.99 14.19
CA GLN A 245 8.08 -9.90 13.11
C GLN A 245 7.06 -9.96 11.96
N THR A 246 5.79 -10.20 12.29
CA THR A 246 4.70 -10.25 11.29
C THR A 246 4.43 -8.88 10.64
N ALA A 247 4.63 -7.78 11.37
CA ALA A 247 4.54 -6.42 10.81
C ALA A 247 5.66 -6.15 9.79
N LEU A 248 6.90 -6.55 10.09
CA LEU A 248 8.02 -6.35 9.18
C LEU A 248 7.91 -7.22 7.92
N TRP A 249 7.38 -8.44 8.04
CA TRP A 249 7.03 -9.26 6.86
C TRP A 249 5.92 -8.61 6.01
N ALA A 250 4.92 -8.00 6.65
CA ALA A 250 3.89 -7.26 5.94
C ALA A 250 4.45 -6.06 5.16
N ILE A 251 5.35 -5.28 5.77
CA ILE A 251 6.01 -4.15 5.11
C ILE A 251 6.91 -4.62 3.96
N LEU A 252 7.68 -5.70 4.17
CA LEU A 252 8.53 -6.25 3.12
C LEU A 252 7.72 -6.72 1.90
N GLU A 253 6.52 -7.26 2.09
CA GLU A 253 5.63 -7.63 0.98
C GLU A 253 5.14 -6.42 0.19
N ILE A 254 4.85 -5.29 0.85
CA ILE A 254 4.49 -4.04 0.16
C ILE A 254 5.67 -3.57 -0.70
N ILE A 255 6.88 -3.58 -0.14
CA ILE A 255 8.10 -3.18 -0.86
C ILE A 255 8.36 -4.14 -2.05
N ASP A 256 8.33 -5.45 -1.83
CA ASP A 256 8.62 -6.46 -2.88
C ASP A 256 7.66 -6.36 -4.08
N GLN A 257 6.38 -6.03 -3.82
CA GLN A 257 5.39 -5.81 -4.88
C GLN A 257 5.54 -4.45 -5.56
N GLY A 258 5.81 -3.37 -4.80
CA GLY A 258 5.98 -2.02 -5.34
C GLY A 258 7.30 -1.79 -6.09
N GLU A 259 8.37 -2.49 -5.73
CA GLU A 259 9.68 -2.38 -6.40
C GLU A 259 9.81 -3.24 -7.67
N GLY A 260 8.75 -3.95 -8.05
CA GLY A 260 8.68 -4.65 -9.32
C GLY A 260 9.64 -5.83 -9.44
N HIS A 261 9.89 -6.59 -8.37
CA HIS A 261 10.44 -7.93 -8.54
C HIS A 261 9.47 -8.74 -9.41
N ALA A 262 9.94 -9.05 -10.62
CA ALA A 262 9.16 -9.55 -11.74
C ALA A 262 8.43 -10.88 -11.43
N GLN A 263 7.34 -10.82 -10.69
CA GLN A 263 6.21 -11.67 -11.00
C GLN A 263 5.56 -11.05 -12.22
N ASP A 264 5.87 -11.63 -13.38
CA ASP A 264 5.19 -11.30 -14.61
C ASP A 264 3.68 -11.25 -14.29
N PRO A 265 2.99 -10.11 -14.47
CA PRO A 265 1.59 -9.98 -14.11
C PRO A 265 0.71 -10.97 -14.89
N THR A 266 1.24 -11.70 -15.88
CA THR A 266 0.59 -12.78 -16.63
C THR A 266 0.58 -14.16 -15.96
N VAL A 267 1.34 -14.43 -14.89
CA VAL A 267 1.48 -15.78 -14.28
C VAL A 267 0.60 -16.08 -13.06
N GLY A 268 -0.25 -15.14 -12.61
CA GLY A 268 -1.24 -15.43 -11.56
C GLY A 268 -2.34 -16.40 -12.02
N PRO A 269 -2.87 -17.29 -11.14
CA PRO A 269 -3.95 -18.20 -11.52
C PRO A 269 -5.17 -17.41 -11.99
N LEU A 270 -5.65 -17.72 -13.19
CA LEU A 270 -6.83 -17.10 -13.77
C LEU A 270 -8.04 -17.35 -12.86
N PRO A 271 -8.69 -16.32 -12.30
CA PRO A 271 -9.96 -16.51 -11.62
C PRO A 271 -11.01 -16.95 -12.64
N GLY A 272 -11.47 -18.20 -12.49
CA GLY A 272 -12.75 -18.69 -13.00
C GLY A 272 -12.88 -18.87 -14.51
N ARG A 273 -12.45 -20.03 -15.02
CA ARG A 273 -13.26 -20.73 -16.04
C ARG A 273 -14.21 -21.66 -15.29
N ALA A 274 -15.41 -21.18 -15.01
CA ALA A 274 -16.53 -22.09 -14.78
C ALA A 274 -16.85 -22.74 -16.14
N SER A 275 -16.59 -24.04 -16.24
CA SER A 275 -17.16 -24.93 -17.25
C SER A 275 -18.65 -25.13 -16.98
#